data_AF-A0A7H8NHE0-F1
#
_entry.id   AF-A0A7H8NHE0-F1
#
_cell.length_a   1.000
_cell.length_b   1.000
_cell.length_c   1.000
_cell.angle_alpha   90.00
_cell.angle_beta   90.00
_cell.angle_gamma   90.00
#
_symmetry.space_group_name_H-M   'P 1'
#
loop_
_entity.id
_entity.type
_entity.pdbx_description
1 polymer ?
#
loop_
_entity_poly.entity_id
_entity_poly.type
_entity_poly.pdbx_seq_one_letter_code
_entity_poly.pdbx_strand_id
1 'polypeptide(L)'
;MRYRRVARWQTLPLLTGVALAALVAQSPALAAGSTRGDHQSTQVTTAYGAYDDTYYEDAIGKTGASLRTALHQIISTDTEKLSYSQVWDALKATDEDPANPSNVVLLYTGRSQSKDSNGGGADQWNREHVWAKSHGDFGTATGPGTDIHHLRPTDVSVNSTRGNKDFDLGGSEVEEAPGNLTDEDSFEPRDEVKGDVARMIFYMAVRYEGEDGFADLEVNDKVGNGSNPFLGRLSVLRKWSAEDAPSDFEKRRNQVIFDKYQHNRNPFIDHPEWVDEIWK
;
A
#
# COMPACT_ATOMS: atom_id res chain seq x y z
N MET A 1 -9.63 48.64 47.84
CA MET A 1 -10.27 49.22 46.64
C MET A 1 -11.41 48.31 46.21
N ARG A 2 -12.56 48.88 45.88
CA ARG A 2 -13.88 48.22 45.78
C ARG A 2 -14.13 47.61 44.39
N TYR A 3 -14.60 46.36 44.37
CA TYR A 3 -15.69 45.76 43.56
C TYR A 3 -16.09 46.39 42.20
N ARG A 4 -16.19 45.56 41.13
CA ARG A 4 -17.46 45.03 40.56
C ARG A 4 -17.28 44.31 39.21
N ARG A 5 -17.81 43.08 39.11
CA ARG A 5 -18.30 42.45 37.87
C ARG A 5 -19.55 43.19 37.38
N VAL A 6 -19.72 43.30 36.06
CA VAL A 6 -21.03 43.54 35.42
C VAL A 6 -21.14 42.69 34.15
N ALA A 7 -22.14 41.80 34.15
CA ALA A 7 -22.69 41.12 32.97
C ALA A 7 -23.77 42.01 32.32
N ARG A 8 -24.38 41.52 31.22
CA ARG A 8 -25.66 41.93 30.55
C ARG A 8 -25.44 42.48 29.12
N TRP A 9 -26.23 42.20 28.07
CA TRP A 9 -27.48 41.45 27.87
C TRP A 9 -27.70 41.14 26.37
N GLN A 10 -28.46 40.09 26.07
CA GLN A 10 -29.09 39.83 24.77
C GLN A 10 -30.23 40.83 24.51
N THR A 11 -30.43 41.20 23.24
CA THR A 11 -31.72 41.73 22.74
C THR A 11 -32.03 41.12 21.37
N LEU A 12 -33.19 40.48 21.26
CA LEU A 12 -33.92 40.28 20.00
C LEU A 12 -34.59 41.61 19.61
N PRO A 13 -34.88 41.81 18.32
CA PRO A 13 -36.25 42.22 18.00
C PRO A 13 -36.90 41.44 16.85
N LEU A 14 -38.23 41.55 16.88
CA LEU A 14 -39.27 40.87 16.11
C LEU A 14 -39.28 41.14 14.60
N LEU A 15 -39.90 40.18 13.92
CA LEU A 15 -40.51 40.24 12.59
C LEU A 15 -41.44 41.44 12.37
N THR A 16 -41.37 42.03 11.18
CA THR A 16 -42.52 42.60 10.47
C THR A 16 -42.47 42.16 9.01
N GLY A 17 -43.49 41.43 8.59
CA GLY A 17 -43.64 40.92 7.23
C GLY A 17 -44.12 41.99 6.25
N VAL A 18 -43.74 41.80 4.98
CA VAL A 18 -44.42 42.37 3.82
C VAL A 18 -44.62 41.25 2.83
N ALA A 19 -45.89 40.91 2.57
CA ALA A 19 -46.29 39.98 1.54
C ALA A 19 -46.20 40.67 0.16
N LEU A 20 -45.49 40.06 -0.80
CA LEU A 20 -45.66 40.36 -2.21
C LEU A 20 -46.18 39.10 -2.90
N ALA A 21 -47.40 39.21 -3.43
CA ALA A 21 -48.03 38.21 -4.28
C ALA A 21 -47.31 38.15 -5.63
N ALA A 22 -46.83 36.96 -6.01
CA ALA A 22 -46.38 36.68 -7.37
C ALA A 22 -47.42 35.78 -8.06
N LEU A 23 -48.01 36.31 -9.14
CA LEU A 23 -48.95 35.63 -10.03
C LEU A 23 -48.33 34.35 -10.62
N VAL A 24 -49.10 33.27 -10.58
CA VAL A 24 -48.83 32.02 -11.28
C VAL A 24 -49.16 32.20 -12.76
N ALA A 25 -48.17 32.07 -13.64
CA ALA A 25 -48.36 31.81 -15.06
C ALA A 25 -48.06 30.34 -15.32
N GLN A 26 -49.10 29.55 -15.63
CA GLN A 26 -48.94 28.18 -16.10
C GLN A 26 -48.64 28.19 -17.59
N SER A 27 -47.58 27.47 -17.99
CA SER A 27 -47.32 27.09 -19.38
C SER A 27 -47.32 25.55 -19.47
N PRO A 28 -47.83 24.96 -20.56
CA PRO A 28 -48.13 23.55 -20.64
C PRO A 28 -46.86 22.70 -20.83
N ALA A 29 -46.84 21.54 -20.19
CA ALA A 29 -45.80 20.53 -20.34
C ALA A 29 -45.81 19.93 -21.77
N LEU A 30 -44.68 20.04 -22.46
CA LEU A 30 -44.36 19.22 -23.62
C LEU A 30 -43.56 18.01 -23.12
N ALA A 31 -44.19 16.84 -23.19
CA ALA A 31 -43.54 15.56 -22.99
C ALA A 31 -42.56 15.30 -24.16
N ALA A 32 -41.26 15.40 -23.89
CA ALA A 32 -40.23 14.85 -24.75
C ALA A 32 -39.77 13.52 -24.16
N GLY A 33 -40.05 12.43 -24.87
CA GLY A 33 -39.58 11.09 -24.53
C GLY A 33 -38.05 11.05 -24.50
N SER A 34 -37.50 10.68 -23.36
CA SER A 34 -36.09 10.32 -23.21
C SER A 34 -36.00 8.81 -23.13
N THR A 35 -35.72 8.16 -24.27
CA THR A 35 -35.15 6.82 -24.31
C THR A 35 -33.75 6.89 -23.70
N ARG A 36 -33.65 6.71 -22.38
CA ARG A 36 -32.37 6.53 -21.71
C ARG A 36 -32.00 5.07 -21.87
N GLY A 37 -31.04 4.80 -22.74
CA GLY A 37 -30.47 3.48 -22.93
C GLY A 37 -29.99 2.93 -21.61
N ASP A 38 -30.28 1.65 -21.38
CA ASP A 38 -29.66 0.84 -20.35
C ASP A 38 -28.14 0.87 -20.57
N HIS A 39 -27.45 1.76 -19.88
CA HIS A 39 -26.06 1.53 -19.57
C HIS A 39 -26.04 0.45 -18.50
N GLN A 40 -26.08 -0.81 -18.96
CA GLN A 40 -25.52 -1.91 -18.22
C GLN A 40 -24.16 -1.46 -17.71
N SER A 41 -24.05 -1.28 -16.39
CA SER A 41 -22.76 -1.30 -15.73
C SER A 41 -22.18 -2.66 -16.01
N THR A 42 -21.30 -2.75 -17.01
CA THR A 42 -20.34 -3.85 -17.10
C THR A 42 -19.58 -3.83 -15.80
N GLN A 43 -19.96 -4.76 -14.94
CA GLN A 43 -19.35 -5.01 -13.67
C GLN A 43 -17.84 -5.14 -13.87
N VAL A 44 -17.08 -4.37 -13.10
CA VAL A 44 -15.66 -4.67 -12.84
C VAL A 44 -15.68 -5.85 -11.85
N THR A 45 -16.00 -7.05 -12.34
CA THR A 45 -15.98 -8.31 -11.58
C THR A 45 -14.94 -9.30 -12.09
N THR A 46 -14.04 -8.90 -12.99
CA THR A 46 -13.20 -9.85 -13.75
C THR A 46 -11.71 -9.88 -13.40
N ALA A 47 -11.23 -9.20 -12.34
CA ALA A 47 -9.80 -9.22 -12.02
C ALA A 47 -9.42 -10.23 -10.91
N TYR A 48 -10.30 -10.47 -9.94
CA TYR A 48 -10.00 -11.37 -8.82
C TYR A 48 -9.97 -12.84 -9.26
N GLY A 49 -10.97 -13.31 -10.03
CA GLY A 49 -11.07 -14.73 -10.41
C GLY A 49 -10.31 -15.14 -11.68
N ALA A 50 -9.57 -14.25 -12.34
CA ALA A 50 -8.90 -14.60 -13.60
C ALA A 50 -7.68 -15.52 -13.39
N TYR A 51 -7.10 -15.50 -12.18
CA TYR A 51 -5.93 -16.30 -11.81
C TYR A 51 -6.28 -17.60 -11.06
N ASP A 52 -7.47 -17.69 -10.47
CA ASP A 52 -7.90 -18.81 -9.61
C ASP A 52 -7.85 -20.17 -10.35
N ASP A 53 -8.43 -20.24 -11.54
CA ASP A 53 -8.49 -21.46 -12.35
C ASP A 53 -7.17 -21.74 -13.11
N THR A 54 -6.13 -20.93 -12.88
CA THR A 54 -4.83 -21.07 -13.55
C THR A 54 -3.69 -20.92 -12.55
N TYR A 55 -3.19 -19.70 -12.35
CA TYR A 55 -2.03 -19.37 -11.55
C TYR A 55 -2.15 -19.79 -10.07
N TYR A 56 -3.36 -19.76 -9.50
CA TYR A 56 -3.62 -20.11 -8.10
C TYR A 56 -4.33 -21.44 -7.88
N GLU A 57 -4.44 -22.30 -8.90
CA GLU A 57 -5.25 -23.54 -8.83
C GLU A 57 -4.89 -24.42 -7.63
N ASP A 58 -3.59 -24.51 -7.31
CA ASP A 58 -3.06 -25.31 -6.22
C ASP A 58 -3.25 -24.67 -4.84
N ALA A 59 -3.61 -23.39 -4.75
CA ALA A 59 -3.86 -22.69 -3.49
C ALA A 59 -5.35 -22.68 -3.09
N ILE A 60 -6.26 -22.73 -4.07
CA ILE A 60 -7.70 -22.60 -3.84
C ILE A 60 -8.21 -23.63 -2.82
N GLY A 61 -8.94 -23.15 -1.81
CA GLY A 61 -9.56 -23.96 -0.77
C GLY A 61 -8.61 -24.45 0.33
N LYS A 62 -7.30 -24.17 0.24
CA LYS A 62 -6.34 -24.46 1.31
C LYS A 62 -6.34 -23.37 2.37
N THR A 63 -5.88 -23.70 3.57
CA THR A 63 -5.69 -22.75 4.69
C THR A 63 -4.43 -23.11 5.50
N GLY A 64 -3.98 -22.22 6.36
CA GLY A 64 -2.85 -22.41 7.27
C GLY A 64 -1.57 -22.79 6.53
N ALA A 65 -0.82 -23.74 7.10
CA ALA A 65 0.44 -24.23 6.51
C ALA A 65 0.26 -24.77 5.08
N SER A 66 -0.85 -25.43 4.77
CA SER A 66 -1.09 -25.97 3.43
C SER A 66 -1.26 -24.89 2.38
N LEU A 67 -1.88 -23.76 2.73
CA LEU A 67 -1.99 -22.59 1.86
C LEU A 67 -0.63 -21.91 1.72
N ARG A 68 0.10 -21.69 2.83
CA ARG A 68 1.45 -21.11 2.80
C ARG A 68 2.39 -21.88 1.87
N THR A 69 2.46 -23.20 2.01
CA THR A 69 3.31 -24.05 1.15
C THR A 69 2.88 -23.99 -0.32
N ALA A 70 1.58 -24.01 -0.62
CA ALA A 70 1.10 -23.91 -1.99
C ALA A 70 1.48 -22.55 -2.62
N LEU A 71 1.28 -21.46 -1.89
CA LEU A 71 1.65 -20.13 -2.35
C LEU A 71 3.16 -19.99 -2.53
N HIS A 72 3.97 -20.48 -1.58
CA HIS A 72 5.43 -20.51 -1.70
C HIS A 72 5.88 -21.16 -3.01
N GLN A 73 5.34 -22.34 -3.32
CA GLN A 73 5.65 -23.07 -4.55
C GLN A 73 5.26 -22.26 -5.81
N ILE A 74 4.06 -21.69 -5.84
CA ILE A 74 3.56 -20.88 -6.96
C ILE A 74 4.48 -19.67 -7.21
N ILE A 75 4.81 -18.91 -6.16
CA ILE A 75 5.50 -17.62 -6.30
C ILE A 75 7.02 -17.74 -6.38
N SER A 76 7.58 -18.94 -6.15
CA SER A 76 9.02 -19.24 -6.28
C SER A 76 9.40 -19.92 -7.60
N THR A 77 8.43 -20.45 -8.34
CA THR A 77 8.64 -21.18 -9.60
C THR A 77 8.76 -20.22 -10.79
N ASP A 78 9.70 -20.51 -11.71
CA ASP A 78 9.90 -19.81 -12.99
C ASP A 78 9.97 -18.27 -12.89
N THR A 79 10.44 -17.76 -11.76
CA THR A 79 10.59 -16.31 -11.55
C THR A 79 11.82 -15.76 -12.26
N GLU A 80 11.65 -14.72 -13.06
CA GLU A 80 12.80 -13.98 -13.57
C GLU A 80 13.47 -13.20 -12.44
N LYS A 81 14.80 -13.17 -12.46
CA LYS A 81 15.64 -12.61 -11.41
C LYS A 81 16.32 -11.35 -11.91
N LEU A 82 16.03 -10.21 -11.28
CA LEU A 82 16.65 -8.94 -11.66
C LEU A 82 18.03 -8.76 -11.00
N SER A 83 18.94 -8.12 -11.71
CA SER A 83 20.13 -7.50 -11.11
C SER A 83 19.75 -6.23 -10.37
N TYR A 84 20.57 -5.83 -9.39
CA TYR A 84 20.30 -4.63 -8.61
C TYR A 84 20.22 -3.36 -9.47
N SER A 85 20.97 -3.28 -10.57
CA SER A 85 20.88 -2.16 -11.52
C SER A 85 19.55 -2.14 -12.28
N GLN A 86 19.02 -3.29 -12.69
CA GLN A 86 17.74 -3.38 -13.41
C GLN A 86 16.55 -2.95 -12.55
N VAL A 87 16.66 -3.03 -11.22
CA VAL A 87 15.62 -2.57 -10.30
C VAL A 87 15.26 -1.10 -10.53
N TRP A 88 16.20 -0.23 -10.94
CA TRP A 88 15.86 1.16 -11.23
C TRP A 88 14.82 1.30 -12.34
N ASP A 89 15.04 0.60 -13.46
CA ASP A 89 14.12 0.64 -14.60
C ASP A 89 12.80 -0.05 -14.27
N ALA A 90 12.84 -1.11 -13.45
CA ALA A 90 11.65 -1.75 -12.94
C ALA A 90 10.80 -0.80 -12.10
N LEU A 91 11.38 -0.12 -11.10
CA LEU A 91 10.64 0.81 -10.25
C LEU A 91 10.05 2.00 -11.01
N LYS A 92 10.75 2.47 -12.06
CA LYS A 92 10.19 3.49 -12.97
C LYS A 92 8.91 3.03 -13.68
N ALA A 93 8.71 1.73 -13.90
CA ALA A 93 7.51 1.20 -14.53
C ALA A 93 6.45 0.75 -13.50
N THR A 94 6.88 0.06 -12.44
CA THR A 94 5.98 -0.50 -11.43
C THR A 94 5.31 0.61 -10.64
N ASP A 95 6.02 1.70 -10.34
CA ASP A 95 5.53 2.79 -9.50
C ASP A 95 5.26 4.08 -10.29
N GLU A 96 5.14 3.99 -11.62
CA GLU A 96 4.74 5.10 -12.49
C GLU A 96 3.47 5.80 -11.99
N ASP A 97 3.52 7.13 -11.89
CA ASP A 97 2.36 7.94 -11.51
C ASP A 97 1.32 7.96 -12.64
N PRO A 98 0.08 7.46 -12.41
CA PRO A 98 -0.96 7.45 -13.44
C PRO A 98 -1.38 8.84 -13.90
N ALA A 99 -1.18 9.88 -13.09
CA ALA A 99 -1.46 11.27 -13.47
C ALA A 99 -0.28 11.94 -14.21
N ASN A 100 0.93 11.41 -14.07
CA ASN A 100 2.13 11.93 -14.71
C ASN A 100 3.15 10.81 -15.01
N PRO A 101 3.12 10.21 -16.22
CA PRO A 101 4.00 9.09 -16.59
C PRO A 101 5.50 9.40 -16.59
N SER A 102 5.92 10.66 -16.48
CA SER A 102 7.32 11.04 -16.28
C SER A 102 7.79 10.88 -14.84
N ASN A 103 6.88 10.57 -13.92
CA ASN A 103 7.14 10.46 -12.49
C ASN A 103 6.86 9.05 -11.94
N VAL A 104 7.37 8.80 -10.74
CA VAL A 104 6.98 7.70 -9.85
C VAL A 104 6.26 8.25 -8.63
N VAL A 105 5.36 7.47 -8.03
CA VAL A 105 4.76 7.76 -6.72
C VAL A 105 5.64 7.16 -5.63
N LEU A 106 6.14 7.99 -4.72
CA LEU A 106 6.95 7.54 -3.60
C LEU A 106 6.09 6.90 -2.51
N LEU A 107 6.53 5.76 -1.97
CA LEU A 107 5.76 4.94 -1.03
C LEU A 107 5.24 5.74 0.18
N TYR A 108 6.18 6.22 1.02
CA TYR A 108 5.84 6.79 2.32
C TYR A 108 5.30 8.23 2.22
N THR A 109 5.74 9.03 1.25
CA THR A 109 5.28 10.42 1.12
C THR A 109 4.06 10.58 0.20
N GLY A 110 3.77 9.59 -0.65
CA GLY A 110 2.77 9.72 -1.72
C GLY A 110 3.13 10.75 -2.80
N ARG A 111 4.31 11.38 -2.70
CA ARG A 111 4.76 12.43 -3.61
C ARG A 111 5.01 11.85 -4.99
N SER A 112 4.46 12.49 -6.02
CA SER A 112 4.83 12.24 -7.41
C SER A 112 6.16 12.93 -7.71
N GLN A 113 7.16 12.17 -8.15
CA GLN A 113 8.52 12.67 -8.37
C GLN A 113 9.13 12.15 -9.67
N SER A 114 9.92 12.99 -10.35
CA SER A 114 10.57 12.65 -11.61
C SER A 114 11.31 11.30 -11.53
N LYS A 115 11.09 10.46 -12.53
CA LYS A 115 11.81 9.18 -12.72
C LYS A 115 13.32 9.36 -12.76
N ASP A 116 13.81 10.53 -13.16
CA ASP A 116 15.24 10.82 -13.30
C ASP A 116 15.84 11.52 -12.07
N SER A 117 15.01 11.79 -11.05
CA SER A 117 15.44 12.30 -9.75
C SER A 117 15.83 11.15 -8.79
N ASN A 118 16.43 10.09 -9.32
CA ASN A 118 16.80 8.90 -8.56
C ASN A 118 18.30 8.90 -8.20
N GLY A 119 18.64 8.47 -6.98
CA GLY A 119 20.04 8.46 -6.53
C GLY A 119 20.20 8.36 -5.02
N GLY A 120 21.07 9.20 -4.45
CA GLY A 120 21.38 9.22 -3.02
C GLY A 120 21.47 10.61 -2.40
N GLY A 121 21.14 11.66 -3.15
CA GLY A 121 21.00 13.02 -2.63
C GLY A 121 19.70 13.21 -1.85
N ALA A 122 19.66 14.20 -0.96
CA ALA A 122 18.52 14.43 -0.04
C ALA A 122 17.18 14.59 -0.77
N ASP A 123 17.14 15.33 -1.89
CA ASP A 123 15.90 15.56 -2.66
C ASP A 123 15.64 14.50 -3.74
N GLN A 124 16.40 13.40 -3.73
CA GLN A 124 16.24 12.30 -4.67
C GLN A 124 15.39 11.19 -4.05
N TRP A 125 14.88 10.31 -4.91
CA TRP A 125 14.34 9.04 -4.45
C TRP A 125 15.36 7.91 -4.59
N ASN A 126 15.28 6.92 -3.72
CA ASN A 126 16.06 5.70 -3.78
C ASN A 126 15.18 4.45 -3.62
N ARG A 127 15.84 3.29 -3.61
CA ARG A 127 15.20 1.98 -3.44
C ARG A 127 15.02 1.71 -1.96
N GLU A 128 13.78 1.74 -1.50
CA GLU A 128 13.38 1.19 -0.21
C GLU A 128 13.33 -0.33 -0.32
N HIS A 129 13.94 -1.00 0.66
CA HIS A 129 13.77 -2.43 0.89
C HIS A 129 12.72 -2.57 2.00
N VAL A 130 11.44 -2.71 1.66
CA VAL A 130 10.37 -2.78 2.68
C VAL A 130 10.62 -3.93 3.65
N TRP A 131 11.15 -5.06 3.20
CA TRP A 131 11.87 -5.94 4.12
C TRP A 131 13.30 -5.42 4.31
N ALA A 132 13.61 -4.87 5.48
CA ALA A 132 14.93 -4.30 5.72
C ALA A 132 16.02 -5.38 5.60
N LYS A 133 17.00 -5.16 4.72
CA LYS A 133 18.07 -6.13 4.38
C LYS A 133 18.81 -6.72 5.59
N SER A 134 18.92 -5.97 6.68
CA SER A 134 19.61 -6.44 7.90
C SER A 134 18.86 -7.56 8.62
N HIS A 135 17.55 -7.70 8.39
CA HIS A 135 16.72 -8.79 8.94
C HIS A 135 16.81 -10.00 8.00
N GLY A 136 17.99 -10.57 7.84
CA GLY A 136 18.22 -11.71 6.93
C GLY A 136 19.49 -11.64 6.09
N ASP A 137 20.27 -10.55 6.24
CA ASP A 137 21.62 -10.35 5.68
C ASP A 137 21.77 -10.63 4.16
N PHE A 138 20.71 -10.38 3.38
CA PHE A 138 20.71 -10.70 1.95
C PHE A 138 21.31 -9.61 1.05
N GLY A 139 21.57 -8.42 1.62
CA GLY A 139 22.20 -7.32 0.90
C GLY A 139 21.46 -6.94 -0.38
N THR A 140 22.21 -6.78 -1.48
CA THR A 140 21.66 -6.44 -2.82
C THR A 140 21.93 -7.54 -3.83
N ALA A 141 22.19 -8.76 -3.37
CA ALA A 141 22.36 -9.91 -4.22
C ALA A 141 21.03 -10.26 -4.89
N THR A 142 21.11 -10.90 -6.05
CA THR A 142 19.95 -11.40 -6.78
C THR A 142 19.19 -12.41 -5.93
N GLY A 143 17.89 -12.17 -5.70
CA GLY A 143 17.07 -12.89 -4.72
C GLY A 143 16.24 -11.87 -3.93
N PRO A 144 16.09 -11.99 -2.60
CA PRO A 144 15.31 -11.04 -1.81
C PRO A 144 15.86 -9.61 -1.92
N GLY A 145 17.17 -9.43 -2.14
CA GLY A 145 17.80 -8.12 -2.34
C GLY A 145 17.38 -7.37 -3.60
N THR A 146 16.77 -8.05 -4.57
CA THR A 146 16.34 -7.48 -5.85
C THR A 146 14.87 -7.76 -6.19
N ASP A 147 14.10 -8.35 -5.26
CA ASP A 147 12.69 -8.67 -5.47
C ASP A 147 11.82 -7.40 -5.47
N ILE A 148 11.33 -7.04 -6.65
CA ILE A 148 10.52 -5.85 -6.85
C ILE A 148 9.10 -5.99 -6.32
N HIS A 149 8.68 -7.11 -5.71
CA HIS A 149 7.43 -7.10 -4.95
C HIS A 149 7.54 -6.24 -3.70
N HIS A 150 8.72 -6.18 -3.06
CA HIS A 150 8.94 -5.42 -1.82
C HIS A 150 9.82 -4.15 -1.99
N LEU A 151 10.44 -3.97 -3.15
CA LEU A 151 11.28 -2.80 -3.41
C LEU A 151 10.40 -1.66 -3.92
N ARG A 152 10.47 -0.49 -3.29
CA ARG A 152 9.64 0.68 -3.65
C ARG A 152 10.51 1.93 -3.81
N PRO A 153 10.13 2.90 -4.66
CA PRO A 153 10.75 4.20 -4.65
C PRO A 153 10.32 4.96 -3.38
N THR A 154 11.27 5.57 -2.69
CA THR A 154 11.00 6.43 -1.54
C THR A 154 11.92 7.63 -1.56
N ASP A 155 11.51 8.72 -0.92
CA ASP A 155 12.41 9.82 -0.60
C ASP A 155 13.61 9.32 0.23
N VAL A 156 14.81 9.79 -0.08
CA VAL A 156 16.07 9.35 0.54
C VAL A 156 16.11 9.64 2.05
N SER A 157 15.63 10.80 2.50
CA SER A 157 15.64 11.16 3.93
C SER A 157 14.62 10.31 4.71
N VAL A 158 13.46 10.07 4.10
CA VAL A 158 12.39 9.24 4.69
C VAL A 158 12.83 7.79 4.77
N ASN A 159 13.52 7.29 3.74
CA ASN A 159 14.16 5.98 3.78
C ASN A 159 15.16 5.86 4.93
N SER A 160 16.02 6.88 5.08
CA SER A 160 17.00 6.92 6.16
C SER A 160 16.33 6.95 7.54
N THR A 161 15.18 7.63 7.66
CA THR A 161 14.39 7.69 8.89
C THR A 161 13.76 6.34 9.23
N ARG A 162 13.22 5.64 8.22
CA ARG A 162 12.70 4.27 8.37
C ARG A 162 13.81 3.31 8.77
N GLY A 163 14.97 3.39 8.12
CA GLY A 163 16.16 2.61 8.45
C GLY A 163 15.89 1.10 8.38
N ASN A 164 16.18 0.40 9.46
CA ASN A 164 15.92 -1.04 9.62
C ASN A 164 14.86 -1.35 10.68
N LYS A 165 14.02 -0.37 11.01
CA LYS A 165 12.99 -0.51 12.04
C LYS A 165 11.96 -1.54 11.63
N ASP A 166 11.40 -2.20 12.64
CA ASP A 166 10.24 -3.05 12.49
C ASP A 166 9.01 -2.20 12.14
N PHE A 167 7.97 -2.82 11.57
CA PHE A 167 6.69 -2.15 11.36
C PHE A 167 5.77 -2.35 12.58
N ASP A 168 5.33 -1.24 13.16
CA ASP A 168 4.40 -1.13 14.30
C ASP A 168 3.80 0.30 14.30
N LEU A 169 3.22 0.75 15.41
CA LEU A 169 2.57 2.06 15.54
C LEU A 169 3.52 3.27 15.61
N GLY A 170 4.84 3.06 15.58
CA GLY A 170 5.80 4.16 15.68
C GLY A 170 5.58 5.02 16.94
N GLY A 171 5.82 6.32 16.80
CA GLY A 171 5.54 7.27 17.88
C GLY A 171 5.33 8.69 17.39
N SER A 172 6.41 9.37 17.01
CA SER A 172 6.34 10.77 16.57
C SER A 172 6.26 10.88 15.06
N GLU A 173 5.55 11.91 14.58
CA GLU A 173 5.41 12.15 13.14
C GLU A 173 6.76 12.45 12.47
N VAL A 174 6.96 11.89 11.28
CA VAL A 174 8.11 12.19 10.41
C VAL A 174 7.82 13.49 9.67
N GLU A 175 8.56 14.56 9.99
CA GLU A 175 8.30 15.91 9.47
C GLU A 175 8.23 15.99 7.94
N GLU A 176 9.12 15.28 7.22
CA GLU A 176 9.16 15.27 5.75
C GLU A 176 8.14 14.30 5.11
N ALA A 177 7.52 13.43 5.92
CA ALA A 177 6.50 12.49 5.48
C ALA A 177 5.31 12.48 6.44
N PRO A 178 4.51 13.58 6.52
CA PRO A 178 3.36 13.65 7.42
C PRO A 178 2.44 12.45 7.30
N GLY A 179 1.86 12.04 8.42
CA GLY A 179 1.07 10.81 8.55
C GLY A 179 1.88 9.52 8.74
N ASN A 180 3.20 9.54 8.51
CA ASN A 180 4.08 8.43 8.91
C ASN A 180 4.64 8.72 10.31
N LEU A 181 4.68 7.72 11.18
CA LEU A 181 5.20 7.85 12.54
C LEU A 181 6.45 6.99 12.72
N THR A 182 7.34 7.41 13.62
CA THR A 182 8.54 6.66 13.95
C THR A 182 8.95 6.85 15.40
N ASP A 183 9.58 5.83 15.97
CA ASP A 183 10.24 5.87 17.27
C ASP A 183 11.62 5.18 17.19
N GLU A 184 12.10 4.60 18.29
CA GLU A 184 13.44 4.00 18.36
C GLU A 184 13.56 2.75 17.47
N ASP A 185 12.56 1.87 17.50
CA ASP A 185 12.62 0.54 16.89
C ASP A 185 11.51 0.26 15.87
N SER A 186 10.57 1.19 15.69
CA SER A 186 9.44 1.00 14.79
C SER A 186 9.08 2.18 13.88
N PHE A 187 8.37 1.85 12.81
CA PHE A 187 7.84 2.77 11.83
C PHE A 187 6.38 2.42 11.50
N GLU A 188 5.51 3.42 11.52
CA GLU A 188 4.13 3.36 11.03
C GLU A 188 4.03 4.12 9.72
N PRO A 189 3.71 3.48 8.58
CA PRO A 189 3.47 4.20 7.35
C PRO A 189 2.13 4.94 7.42
N ARG A 190 1.96 5.97 6.57
CA ARG A 190 0.67 6.65 6.38
C ARG A 190 -0.44 5.68 5.99
N ASP A 191 -1.68 6.06 6.31
CA ASP A 191 -2.87 5.20 6.20
C ASP A 191 -3.04 4.57 4.80
N GLU A 192 -2.74 5.30 3.72
CA GLU A 192 -3.02 4.82 2.37
C GLU A 192 -1.97 3.86 1.80
N VAL A 193 -0.96 3.45 2.59
CA VAL A 193 0.00 2.40 2.20
C VAL A 193 0.26 1.39 3.33
N LYS A 194 -0.57 1.39 4.38
CA LYS A 194 -0.47 0.42 5.49
C LYS A 194 -0.68 -1.01 4.99
N GLY A 195 -1.69 -1.21 4.15
CA GLY A 195 -2.01 -2.48 3.54
C GLY A 195 -0.95 -2.90 2.53
N ASP A 196 -0.47 -1.96 1.70
CA ASP A 196 0.65 -2.20 0.77
C ASP A 196 1.87 -2.77 1.52
N VAL A 197 2.29 -2.10 2.59
CA VAL A 197 3.43 -2.53 3.42
C VAL A 197 3.18 -3.91 4.02
N ALA A 198 2.00 -4.13 4.61
CA ALA A 198 1.66 -5.41 5.19
C ALA A 198 1.74 -6.56 4.17
N ARG A 199 1.14 -6.39 2.99
CA ARG A 199 1.14 -7.41 1.93
C ARG A 199 2.52 -7.64 1.33
N MET A 200 3.39 -6.63 1.27
CA MET A 200 4.79 -6.82 0.88
C MET A 200 5.56 -7.65 1.92
N ILE A 201 5.32 -7.42 3.21
CA ILE A 201 5.94 -8.21 4.29
C ILE A 201 5.46 -9.65 4.28
N PHE A 202 4.13 -9.88 4.18
CA PHE A 202 3.58 -11.23 4.09
C PHE A 202 4.09 -11.98 2.85
N TYR A 203 4.19 -11.30 1.70
CA TYR A 203 4.79 -11.88 0.51
C TYR A 203 6.22 -12.35 0.75
N MET A 204 7.08 -11.50 1.33
CA MET A 204 8.47 -11.87 1.59
C MET A 204 8.57 -13.08 2.52
N ALA A 205 7.72 -13.15 3.56
CA ALA A 205 7.68 -14.24 4.51
C ALA A 205 7.19 -15.58 3.95
N VAL A 206 6.48 -15.56 2.80
CA VAL A 206 6.06 -16.76 2.07
C VAL A 206 6.98 -17.05 0.90
N ARG A 207 7.58 -16.03 0.26
CA ARG A 207 8.48 -16.22 -0.88
C ARG A 207 9.82 -16.81 -0.47
N TYR A 208 10.34 -16.44 0.70
CA TYR A 208 11.69 -16.76 1.13
C TYR A 208 11.70 -17.60 2.41
N GLU A 209 11.47 -18.91 2.26
CA GLU A 209 11.42 -19.88 3.37
C GLU A 209 12.76 -20.58 3.66
N GLY A 210 13.88 -20.00 3.19
CA GLY A 210 15.24 -20.50 3.46
C GLY A 210 15.75 -21.65 2.58
N GLU A 211 14.94 -22.11 1.60
CA GLU A 211 15.32 -23.20 0.69
C GLU A 211 16.18 -22.76 -0.51
N ASP A 212 16.27 -21.45 -0.76
CA ASP A 212 16.93 -20.87 -1.95
C ASP A 212 18.31 -20.26 -1.67
N GLY A 213 18.89 -20.61 -0.51
CA GLY A 213 20.22 -20.15 -0.09
C GLY A 213 20.22 -18.80 0.64
N PHE A 214 19.05 -18.25 0.92
CA PHE A 214 18.84 -17.09 1.79
C PHE A 214 18.31 -17.51 3.16
N ALA A 215 18.19 -16.56 4.09
CA ALA A 215 17.56 -16.82 5.38
C ALA A 215 16.06 -17.12 5.20
N ASP A 216 15.50 -17.92 6.11
CA ASP A 216 14.05 -18.07 6.28
C ASP A 216 13.50 -16.77 6.87
N LEU A 217 12.77 -16.02 6.06
CA LEU A 217 12.17 -14.74 6.42
C LEU A 217 10.80 -15.01 7.05
N GLU A 218 10.60 -14.57 8.30
CA GLU A 218 9.31 -14.78 8.98
C GLU A 218 8.75 -13.51 9.62
N VAL A 219 7.42 -13.39 9.68
CA VAL A 219 6.77 -12.39 10.54
C VAL A 219 6.65 -12.95 11.95
N ASN A 220 6.77 -12.10 12.97
CA ASN A 220 6.48 -12.46 14.35
C ASN A 220 5.65 -11.36 15.02
N ASP A 221 5.23 -11.53 16.27
CA ASP A 221 4.40 -10.51 16.94
C ASP A 221 5.24 -9.56 17.83
N LYS A 222 6.41 -9.12 17.33
CA LYS A 222 7.38 -8.31 18.09
C LYS A 222 8.03 -7.22 17.25
N VAL A 223 8.64 -6.27 17.96
CA VAL A 223 9.60 -5.30 17.43
C VAL A 223 10.96 -5.53 18.09
N GLY A 224 12.01 -4.89 17.57
CA GLY A 224 13.37 -5.02 18.10
C GLY A 224 14.01 -6.35 17.70
N ASN A 225 13.70 -6.86 16.50
CA ASN A 225 14.19 -8.15 16.01
C ASN A 225 15.70 -8.16 15.70
N GLY A 226 16.34 -6.98 15.67
CA GLY A 226 17.78 -6.82 15.47
C GLY A 226 18.23 -7.25 14.08
N SER A 227 19.01 -8.33 14.00
CA SER A 227 19.45 -8.92 12.73
C SER A 227 18.87 -10.32 12.48
N ASN A 228 17.96 -10.77 13.34
CA ASN A 228 17.22 -12.01 13.05
C ASN A 228 16.37 -11.80 11.80
N PRO A 229 16.05 -12.85 11.04
CA PRO A 229 15.24 -12.74 9.82
C PRO A 229 13.75 -12.62 10.15
N PHE A 230 13.42 -11.76 11.12
CA PHE A 230 12.06 -11.48 11.55
C PHE A 230 11.73 -10.02 11.34
N LEU A 231 10.56 -9.69 10.80
CA LEU A 231 10.21 -8.28 10.59
C LEU A 231 8.74 -7.96 10.85
N GLY A 232 8.54 -6.92 11.67
CA GLY A 232 7.25 -6.29 11.95
C GLY A 232 6.38 -7.08 12.93
N ARG A 233 5.43 -6.37 13.56
CA ARG A 233 4.47 -6.96 14.50
C ARG A 233 3.26 -7.54 13.75
N LEU A 234 3.17 -8.87 13.71
CA LEU A 234 2.16 -9.65 12.99
C LEU A 234 0.73 -9.16 13.26
N SER A 235 0.34 -8.93 14.51
CA SER A 235 -0.99 -8.45 14.86
C SER A 235 -1.32 -7.09 14.23
N VAL A 236 -0.32 -6.21 14.11
CA VAL A 236 -0.46 -4.88 13.49
C VAL A 236 -0.47 -4.98 11.97
N LEU A 237 0.42 -5.78 11.38
CA LEU A 237 0.44 -6.01 9.93
C LEU A 237 -0.87 -6.62 9.43
N ARG A 238 -1.43 -7.61 10.15
CA ARG A 238 -2.75 -8.18 9.82
C ARG A 238 -3.84 -7.12 9.85
N LYS A 239 -3.87 -6.32 10.93
CA LYS A 239 -4.82 -5.22 11.07
C LYS A 239 -4.72 -4.25 9.89
N TRP A 240 -3.51 -3.81 9.55
CA TRP A 240 -3.27 -2.92 8.41
C TRP A 240 -3.71 -3.52 7.08
N SER A 241 -3.41 -4.79 6.82
CA SER A 241 -3.86 -5.48 5.59
C SER A 241 -5.39 -5.56 5.49
N ALA A 242 -6.10 -5.66 6.62
CA ALA A 242 -7.55 -5.71 6.65
C ALA A 242 -8.20 -4.31 6.55
N GLU A 243 -7.57 -3.28 7.10
CA GLU A 243 -8.08 -1.89 7.11
C GLU A 243 -7.81 -1.16 5.79
N ASP A 244 -6.73 -1.49 5.08
CA ASP A 244 -6.33 -0.88 3.81
C ASP A 244 -6.30 -1.93 2.68
N ALA A 245 -7.42 -2.02 1.96
CA ALA A 245 -7.61 -2.99 0.87
C ALA A 245 -6.76 -2.67 -0.37
N PRO A 246 -6.40 -3.66 -1.20
CA PRO A 246 -5.55 -3.43 -2.37
C PRO A 246 -6.09 -2.36 -3.34
N SER A 247 -5.31 -1.30 -3.51
CA SER A 247 -5.65 -0.18 -4.39
C SER A 247 -5.46 -0.53 -5.87
N ASP A 248 -6.05 0.25 -6.77
CA ASP A 248 -5.82 0.08 -8.21
C ASP A 248 -4.36 0.29 -8.61
N PHE A 249 -3.65 1.18 -7.88
CA PHE A 249 -2.23 1.41 -8.08
C PHE A 249 -1.42 0.15 -7.72
N GLU A 250 -1.73 -0.48 -6.59
CA GLU A 250 -1.06 -1.69 -6.13
C GLU A 250 -1.36 -2.89 -7.02
N LYS A 251 -2.62 -3.06 -7.47
CA LYS A 251 -3.01 -4.10 -8.44
C LYS A 251 -2.29 -3.92 -9.78
N ARG A 252 -2.24 -2.68 -10.31
CA ARG A 252 -1.48 -2.37 -11.53
C ARG A 252 -0.01 -2.71 -11.35
N ARG A 253 0.57 -2.38 -10.19
CA ARG A 253 1.95 -2.71 -9.86
C ARG A 253 2.20 -4.21 -9.92
N ASN A 254 1.37 -5.00 -9.25
CA ASN A 254 1.44 -6.47 -9.26
C ASN A 254 1.36 -7.02 -10.70
N GLN A 255 0.45 -6.47 -11.51
CA GLN A 255 0.31 -6.84 -12.92
C GLN A 255 1.56 -6.51 -13.76
N VAL A 256 2.15 -5.33 -13.58
CA VAL A 256 3.38 -4.93 -14.31
C VAL A 256 4.56 -5.84 -13.95
N ILE A 257 4.69 -6.22 -12.67
CA ILE A 257 5.74 -7.14 -12.23
C ILE A 257 5.57 -8.50 -12.92
N PHE A 258 4.33 -9.01 -12.95
CA PHE A 258 3.99 -10.26 -13.62
C PHE A 258 4.21 -10.22 -15.13
N ASP A 259 3.77 -9.16 -15.81
CA ASP A 259 3.81 -9.13 -17.28
C ASP A 259 5.22 -8.86 -17.84
N LYS A 260 6.08 -8.14 -17.11
CA LYS A 260 7.29 -7.54 -17.69
C LYS A 260 8.61 -7.86 -16.97
N TYR A 261 8.59 -8.34 -15.72
CA TYR A 261 9.80 -8.33 -14.90
C TYR A 261 10.11 -9.64 -14.18
N GLN A 262 9.27 -10.09 -13.24
CA GLN A 262 9.59 -11.27 -12.42
C GLN A 262 8.65 -12.44 -12.68
N HIS A 263 7.57 -12.21 -13.43
CA HIS A 263 6.62 -13.25 -13.86
C HIS A 263 5.96 -14.04 -12.71
N ASN A 264 6.05 -13.51 -11.49
CA ASN A 264 5.29 -13.96 -10.34
C ASN A 264 4.44 -12.83 -9.77
N ARG A 265 3.47 -13.21 -8.93
CA ARG A 265 2.50 -12.29 -8.33
C ARG A 265 2.63 -12.29 -6.82
N ASN A 266 2.31 -11.16 -6.19
CA ASN A 266 2.07 -11.13 -4.75
C ASN A 266 0.62 -11.62 -4.49
N PRO A 267 0.45 -12.80 -3.89
CA PRO A 267 -0.86 -13.42 -3.71
C PRO A 267 -1.72 -12.66 -2.73
N PHE A 268 -1.14 -11.86 -1.84
CA PHE A 268 -1.90 -11.07 -0.88
C PHE A 268 -2.49 -9.79 -1.51
N ILE A 269 -2.02 -9.38 -2.69
CA ILE A 269 -2.64 -8.29 -3.47
C ILE A 269 -3.86 -8.82 -4.22
N ASP A 270 -3.73 -10.02 -4.81
CA ASP A 270 -4.82 -10.63 -5.56
C ASP A 270 -5.87 -11.28 -4.62
N HIS A 271 -5.44 -11.84 -3.49
CA HIS A 271 -6.28 -12.47 -2.45
C HIS A 271 -5.90 -11.96 -1.04
N PRO A 272 -6.31 -10.73 -0.66
CA PRO A 272 -5.99 -10.15 0.64
C PRO A 272 -6.54 -10.98 1.82
N GLU A 273 -7.60 -11.74 1.62
CA GLU A 273 -8.18 -12.64 2.62
C GLU A 273 -7.25 -13.78 3.04
N TRP A 274 -6.28 -14.17 2.20
CA TRP A 274 -5.36 -15.26 2.53
C TRP A 274 -4.38 -14.93 3.65
N VAL A 275 -4.20 -13.64 3.99
CA VAL A 275 -3.47 -13.24 5.18
C VAL A 275 -4.07 -13.90 6.42
N ASP A 276 -5.39 -13.78 6.61
CA ASP A 276 -6.09 -14.34 7.76
C ASP A 276 -6.31 -15.86 7.65
N GLU A 277 -6.16 -16.44 6.45
CA GLU A 277 -6.17 -17.90 6.30
C GLU A 277 -4.84 -18.55 6.69
N ILE A 278 -3.72 -17.85 6.56
CA ILE A 278 -2.39 -18.34 6.96
C ILE A 278 -2.10 -18.01 8.43
N TRP A 279 -2.27 -16.76 8.84
CA TRP A 279 -1.94 -16.28 10.18
C TRP A 279 -3.23 -16.00 10.96
N LYS A 280 -3.68 -16.97 11.75
CA LYS A 280 -4.91 -16.90 12.56
C LYS A 280 -4.66 -16.36 13.96
#